data_AF-A0A6L3JQ45-F1
#
_entry.id   AF-A0A6L3JQ45-F1
#
_cell.length_a   1.000
_cell.length_b   1.000
_cell.length_c   1.000
_cell.angle_alpha   90.00
_cell.angle_beta   90.00
_cell.angle_gamma   90.00
#
_symmetry.space_group_name_H-M   'P 1'
#
loop_
_entity.id
_entity.type
_entity.pdbx_description
1 polymer ?
#
loop_
_entity_poly.entity_id
_entity_poly.type
_entity_poly.pdbx_seq_one_letter_code
_entity_poly.pdbx_strand_id
1 'polypeptide(L)'
;FYSLIRLLISISRREVFIPANVLRLRWFAYTSASLKILTAIGEWLTGNAAMNQISIPGYKIISYVGYSPAWVAIILPILFAEIFAIGVKMKEEQDLTI
;
A
#
# COMPACT_ATOMS: atom_id res chain seq x y z
N PHE A 1 -6.91 7.90 -6.39
CA PHE A 1 -7.79 7.37 -7.46
C PHE A 1 -7.48 7.93 -8.84
N TYR A 2 -7.28 9.24 -9.01
CA TYR A 2 -6.91 9.84 -10.30
C TYR A 2 -5.70 9.17 -10.99
N SER A 3 -4.67 8.80 -10.21
CA SER A 3 -3.49 8.07 -10.69
C SER A 3 -3.82 6.69 -11.28
N LEU A 4 -4.74 5.94 -10.66
CA LEU A 4 -5.20 4.64 -11.16
C LEU A 4 -6.04 4.77 -12.43
N ILE A 5 -6.87 5.79 -12.53
CA ILE A 5 -7.68 6.04 -13.73
C ILE A 5 -6.76 6.31 -14.93
N ARG A 6 -5.74 7.16 -14.78
CA ARG A 6 -4.74 7.38 -15.83
C ARG A 6 -3.95 6.11 -16.17
N LEU A 7 -3.66 5.28 -15.18
CA LEU A 7 -2.98 4.00 -15.38
C LEU A 7 -3.87 3.02 -16.19
N LEU A 8 -5.15 2.90 -15.85
CA LEU A 8 -6.13 2.09 -16.60
C LEU A 8 -6.28 2.57 -18.05
N ILE A 9 -6.33 3.88 -18.27
CA ILE A 9 -6.36 4.46 -19.63
C ILE A 9 -5.09 4.07 -20.41
N SER A 10 -3.91 4.12 -19.77
CA SER A 10 -2.64 3.72 -20.39
C SER A 10 -2.61 2.23 -20.75
N ILE A 11 -3.13 1.37 -19.86
CA ILE A 11 -3.27 -0.07 -20.11
C ILE A 11 -4.20 -0.31 -21.30
N SER A 12 -5.34 0.38 -21.35
CA SER A 12 -6.28 0.30 -22.48
C SER A 12 -5.65 0.72 -23.80
N ARG A 13 -4.65 1.60 -23.77
CA ARG A 13 -3.87 2.05 -24.95
C ARG A 13 -2.69 1.13 -25.28
N ARG A 14 -2.55 -0.02 -24.62
CA ARG A 14 -1.41 -0.97 -24.73
C ARG A 14 -0.07 -0.38 -24.31
N GLU A 15 -0.08 0.80 -23.72
CA GLU A 15 1.07 1.51 -23.18
C GLU A 15 1.23 1.14 -21.70
N VAL A 16 1.47 -0.14 -21.45
CA VAL A 16 1.53 -0.72 -20.10
C VAL A 16 2.87 -0.36 -19.45
N PHE A 17 3.97 -0.83 -20.02
CA PHE A 17 5.32 -0.66 -19.50
C PHE A 17 5.93 0.69 -19.90
N ILE A 18 5.57 1.74 -19.15
CA ILE A 18 6.14 3.09 -19.27
C ILE A 18 6.56 3.56 -17.86
N PRO A 19 7.72 4.24 -17.70
CA PRO A 19 8.17 4.77 -16.40
C PRO A 19 7.13 5.63 -15.68
N ALA A 20 6.34 6.41 -16.43
CA ALA A 20 5.26 7.22 -15.89
C ALA A 20 4.17 6.40 -15.18
N ASN A 21 3.89 5.17 -15.63
CA ASN A 21 2.93 4.27 -14.99
C ASN A 21 3.47 3.66 -13.70
N VAL A 22 4.77 3.36 -13.65
CA VAL A 22 5.45 2.93 -12.40
C VAL A 22 5.31 3.99 -11.33
N LEU A 23 5.55 5.26 -11.68
CA LEU A 23 5.44 6.37 -10.73
C LEU A 23 4.00 6.53 -10.21
N ARG A 24 3.00 6.40 -11.09
CA ARG A 24 1.57 6.45 -10.71
C ARG A 24 1.20 5.31 -9.77
N LEU A 25 1.75 4.12 -10.01
CA LEU A 25 1.51 2.92 -9.21
C LEU A 25 2.17 3.02 -7.83
N ARG A 26 3.42 3.50 -7.76
CA ARG A 26 4.11 3.81 -6.49
C ARG A 26 3.37 4.85 -5.67
N TRP A 27 2.93 5.95 -6.30
CA TRP A 27 2.11 6.96 -5.64
C TRP A 27 0.84 6.37 -5.04
N PHE A 28 0.14 5.51 -5.81
CA PHE A 28 -1.05 4.83 -5.30
C PHE A 28 -0.72 3.91 -4.12
N ALA A 29 0.31 3.06 -4.25
CA ALA A 29 0.71 2.13 -3.19
C ALA A 29 1.07 2.86 -1.90
N TYR A 30 1.95 3.87 -1.96
CA TYR A 30 2.41 4.59 -0.77
C TYR A 30 1.33 5.45 -0.12
N THR A 31 0.46 6.09 -0.90
CA THR A 31 -0.66 6.86 -0.33
C THR A 31 -1.66 5.93 0.36
N SER A 32 -1.96 4.78 -0.22
CA SER A 32 -2.85 3.79 0.40
C SER A 32 -2.24 3.16 1.66
N ALA A 33 -0.93 2.87 1.66
CA ALA A 33 -0.19 2.40 2.80
C ALA A 33 -0.20 3.43 3.95
N SER A 34 0.10 4.69 3.63
CA SER A 34 0.13 5.79 4.60
C SER A 34 -1.23 5.99 5.28
N LEU A 35 -2.33 5.96 4.51
CA LEU A 35 -3.67 6.07 5.08
C LEU A 35 -3.98 4.92 6.04
N LYS A 36 -3.61 3.69 5.69
CA LYS A 36 -3.82 2.52 6.55
C LYS A 36 -3.00 2.56 7.84
N ILE A 37 -1.76 3.02 7.76
CA ILE A 37 -0.91 3.23 8.94
C ILE A 37 -1.54 4.30 9.84
N LEU A 38 -2.02 5.40 9.27
CA LEU A 38 -2.67 6.47 10.02
C LEU A 38 -3.92 5.97 10.75
N THR A 39 -4.76 5.16 10.08
CA THR A 39 -5.94 4.56 10.73
C THR A 39 -5.55 3.59 11.83
N ALA A 40 -4.51 2.77 11.63
CA ALA A 40 -4.03 1.82 12.64
C ALA A 40 -3.48 2.54 13.89
N ILE A 41 -2.77 3.67 13.70
CA ILE A 41 -2.33 4.52 14.81
C ILE A 41 -3.54 5.10 15.55
N GLY A 42 -4.56 5.58 14.82
CA GLY A 42 -5.80 6.08 15.42
C GLY A 42 -6.50 5.03 16.27
N GLU A 43 -6.70 3.82 15.72
CA GLU A 43 -7.28 2.68 16.42
C GLU A 43 -6.47 2.30 17.68
N TRP A 44 -5.14 2.31 17.58
CA TRP A 44 -4.26 2.05 18.71
C TRP A 44 -4.39 3.11 19.81
N LEU A 45 -4.45 4.39 19.45
CA LEU A 45 -4.64 5.49 20.41
C LEU A 45 -6.00 5.39 21.11
N THR A 46 -7.08 5.14 20.36
CA THR A 46 -8.42 4.96 20.93
C THR A 46 -8.48 3.71 21.80
N GLY A 47 -7.87 2.61 21.38
CA GLY A 47 -7.76 1.38 22.16
C GLY A 47 -7.06 1.62 23.49
N ASN A 48 -5.89 2.27 23.48
CA ASN A 48 -5.18 2.64 24.70
C ASN A 48 -6.00 3.56 25.61
N ALA A 49 -6.68 4.56 25.05
CA ALA A 49 -7.54 5.46 25.83
C ALA A 49 -8.69 4.70 26.50
N ALA A 50 -9.32 3.76 25.79
CA ALA A 50 -10.38 2.91 26.34
C ALA A 50 -9.85 1.97 27.44
N MET A 51 -8.67 1.38 27.25
CA MET A 51 -8.03 0.53 28.27
C MET A 51 -7.66 1.30 29.53
N ASN A 52 -7.22 2.56 29.41
CA ASN A 52 -6.96 3.41 30.57
C ASN A 52 -8.22 3.75 31.37
N GLN A 53 -9.40 3.74 30.74
CA GLN A 53 -10.69 3.97 31.42
C GLN A 53 -11.24 2.69 32.05
N ILE A 54 -11.01 1.52 31.44
CA ILE A 54 -11.47 0.22 31.93
C ILE A 54 -10.39 -0.39 32.83
N SER A 55 -10.25 0.15 34.04
CA SER A 55 -9.37 -0.44 35.07
C SER A 55 -10.15 -1.47 35.88
N ILE A 56 -9.96 -2.76 35.56
CA ILE A 56 -10.47 -3.86 36.38
C ILE A 56 -9.35 -4.25 37.37
N PRO A 57 -9.55 -4.08 38.69
CA PRO A 57 -8.54 -4.44 39.68
C PRO A 57 -8.15 -5.91 39.54
N GLY A 58 -6.85 -6.19 39.30
CA GLY A 58 -6.31 -7.54 39.20
C GLY A 58 -6.26 -8.15 37.78
N TYR A 59 -6.75 -7.45 36.75
CA TYR A 59 -6.66 -7.92 35.35
C TYR A 59 -5.81 -6.99 34.49
N LYS A 60 -4.86 -7.56 33.75
CA LYS A 60 -4.10 -6.85 32.70
C LYS A 60 -4.79 -7.10 31.36
N ILE A 61 -5.53 -6.12 30.85
CA ILE A 61 -6.13 -6.22 29.53
C ILE A 61 -5.02 -6.04 28.48
N ILE A 62 -4.74 -7.10 27.75
CA ILE A 62 -3.81 -7.10 26.61
C ILE A 62 -4.62 -6.89 25.34
N SER A 63 -4.47 -5.73 24.72
CA SER A 63 -5.10 -5.45 23.43
C SER A 63 -4.39 -6.24 22.33
N TYR A 64 -5.11 -7.07 21.58
CA TYR A 64 -4.59 -7.84 20.45
C TYR A 64 -4.46 -6.92 19.23
N VAL A 65 -3.42 -6.07 19.22
CA VAL A 65 -3.04 -5.25 18.07
C VAL A 65 -1.79 -5.87 17.50
N GLY A 66 -1.93 -6.76 16.52
CA GLY A 66 -0.76 -7.50 16.02
C GLY A 66 -0.82 -7.91 14.57
N TYR A 67 -1.89 -8.57 14.14
CA TYR A 67 -1.94 -9.06 12.76
C TYR A 67 -3.38 -9.10 12.27
N SER A 68 -3.73 -8.14 11.43
CA SER A 68 -4.94 -8.19 10.61
C SER A 68 -4.55 -8.58 9.19
N PRO A 69 -5.30 -9.47 8.51
CA PRO A 69 -5.14 -9.73 7.07
C PRO A 69 -5.09 -8.47 6.19
N ALA A 70 -5.55 -7.33 6.73
CA ALA A 70 -5.47 -6.02 6.11
C ALA A 70 -4.05 -5.56 5.73
N TRP A 71 -2.99 -6.06 6.36
CA TRP A 71 -1.61 -5.70 6.00
C TRP A 71 -1.20 -6.24 4.62
N VAL A 72 -1.78 -7.36 4.18
CA VAL A 72 -1.56 -7.92 2.84
C VAL A 72 -2.00 -6.93 1.75
N ALA A 73 -3.08 -6.17 2.01
CA ALA A 73 -3.58 -5.14 1.10
C ALA A 73 -2.63 -3.95 0.94
N ILE A 74 -1.63 -3.79 1.82
CA ILE A 74 -0.57 -2.78 1.72
C ILE A 74 0.64 -3.34 0.98
N ILE A 75 1.04 -4.57 1.32
CA ILE A 75 2.24 -5.21 0.76
C ILE A 75 2.04 -5.52 -0.73
N LEU A 76 0.86 -6.01 -1.12
CA LEU A 76 0.59 -6.46 -2.47
C LEU A 76 0.71 -5.34 -3.53
N PRO A 77 0.11 -4.13 -3.34
CA PRO A 77 0.30 -3.03 -4.28
C PRO A 77 1.75 -2.53 -4.38
N ILE A 78 2.51 -2.56 -3.28
CA ILE A 78 3.92 -2.16 -3.27
C ILE A 78 4.76 -3.15 -4.09
N LEU A 79 4.59 -4.45 -3.84
CA LEU A 79 5.27 -5.48 -4.63
C LEU A 79 4.89 -5.40 -6.10
N PHE A 80 3.61 -5.19 -6.39
CA PHE A 80 3.15 -5.03 -7.76
C PHE A 80 3.80 -3.81 -8.44
N ALA A 81 3.98 -2.70 -7.73
CA ALA A 81 4.68 -1.53 -8.25
C ALA A 81 6.14 -1.81 -8.62
N GLU A 82 6.85 -2.58 -7.79
CA GLU A 82 8.26 -2.90 -8.04
C GLU A 82 8.44 -3.96 -9.13
N ILE A 83 7.59 -4.99 -9.18
CA ILE A 83 7.56 -5.96 -10.29
C ILE A 83 7.33 -5.23 -11.62
N PHE A 84 6.39 -4.28 -11.61
CA PHE A 84 6.10 -3.47 -12.80
C PHE A 84 7.29 -2.59 -13.20
N ALA A 85 8.02 -2.02 -12.22
CA ALA A 85 9.23 -1.24 -12.46
C ALA A 85 10.32 -2.08 -13.14
N ILE A 86 10.51 -3.32 -12.70
CA ILE A 86 11.46 -4.26 -13.32
C ILE A 86 11.00 -4.59 -14.75
N GLY A 87 9.72 -4.86 -14.97
CA GLY A 87 9.18 -5.12 -16.31
C GLY A 87 9.38 -3.96 -17.28
N VAL A 88 9.29 -2.71 -16.81
CA VAL A 88 9.63 -1.53 -17.63
C VAL A 88 11.11 -1.53 -18.02
N LYS A 89 12.02 -1.77 -17.08
CA LYS A 89 13.47 -1.82 -17.36
C LYS A 89 13.82 -2.91 -18.36
N MET A 90 13.27 -4.12 -18.20
CA MET A 90 13.50 -5.22 -19.13
C MET A 90 13.05 -4.88 -20.55
N LYS A 91 11.93 -4.17 -20.70
CA LYS A 91 11.47 -3.68 -22.00
C LYS A 91 12.42 -2.63 -22.59
N GLU A 92 12.86 -1.66 -21.79
CA GLU A 92 13.81 -0.62 -22.22
C GLU A 92 15.15 -1.24 -22.67
N GLU A 93 15.66 -2.25 -21.95
CA GLU A 93 16.86 -2.99 -22.33
C GLU A 93 16.68 -3.75 -23.65
N GLN A 94 15.52 -4.40 -23.83
CA GLN A 94 15.22 -5.11 -25.08
C GLN A 94 15.13 -4.16 -26.28
N ASP A 95 14.49 -3.00 -26.11
CA ASP A 95 14.36 -1.98 -27.16
C ASP A 95 15.72 -1.36 -27.57
N LEU A 96 16.73 -1.39 -26.68
CA LEU A 96 18.09 -0.91 -26.98
C LEU A 96 18.98 -1.93 -27.71
N THR A 97 18.63 -3.22 -27.64
CA THR A 97 19.41 -4.30 -28.28
C THR A 97 19.00 -4.61 -29.73
N ILE A 98 17.90 -4.02 -30.20
CA ILE A 98 17.35 -4.19 -31.55
C ILE A 98 17.75 -2.97 -32.39
#